data_AF-A0A522SIY8-F1
#
_entry.id   AF-A0A522SIY8-F1
#
_cell.length_a   1.000
_cell.length_b   1.000
_cell.length_c   1.000
_cell.angle_alpha   90.00
_cell.angle_beta   90.00
_cell.angle_gamma   90.00
#
_symmetry.space_group_name_H-M   'P 1'
#
loop_
_entity.id
_entity.type
_entity.pdbx_description
1 polymer ?
#
loop_
_entity_poly.entity_id
_entity_poly.type
_entity_poly.pdbx_seq_one_letter_code
_entity_poly.pdbx_strand_id
1 'polypeptide(L)'
;MKLACVSGRFQPLHRQHVELFERALQEAEQLIVAITNPDQGALYQSTASTHRHRPQDNPFTYFERSRFVAAVLRERGWLERATIVPFDLGAPAYWASYVPLTALQLVRVYSPWEEAKVDLLKNAGYAVRALAGDAAHRVNGGTIRTLIRAGGDWEPDVPDAVVPLVRAWRQRVLDVVPAPEQSR
;
A
#
# COMPACT_ATOMS: atom_id res chain seq x y z
N MET A 1 -2.06 1.52 -25.32
CA MET A 1 -1.55 0.99 -24.04
C MET A 1 -2.57 1.24 -22.95
N LYS A 2 -3.17 0.16 -22.42
CA LYS A 2 -4.10 0.22 -21.30
C LYS A 2 -3.34 0.19 -19.96
N LEU A 3 -3.64 1.15 -19.08
CA LEU A 3 -3.00 1.31 -17.77
C LEU A 3 -3.96 0.93 -16.63
N ALA A 4 -3.46 0.25 -15.62
CA ALA A 4 -4.15 0.08 -14.34
C ALA A 4 -3.23 0.53 -13.20
N CYS A 5 -3.81 1.07 -12.14
CA CYS A 5 -3.10 1.57 -10.98
C CYS A 5 -3.63 0.93 -9.70
N VAL A 6 -2.71 0.48 -8.83
CA VAL A 6 -3.01 0.03 -7.48
C VAL A 6 -2.28 0.92 -6.49
N SER A 7 -3.04 1.63 -5.66
CA SER A 7 -2.49 2.52 -4.63
C SER A 7 -2.58 1.93 -3.23
N GLY A 8 -1.46 1.97 -2.50
CA GLY A 8 -1.39 1.43 -1.14
C GLY A 8 -0.20 1.96 -0.35
N ARG A 9 -0.28 1.86 0.98
CA ARG A 9 0.85 2.22 1.86
C ARG A 9 1.93 1.16 1.86
N PHE A 10 1.57 -0.12 1.69
CA PHE A 10 2.48 -1.28 1.68
C PHE A 10 3.38 -1.37 2.93
N GLN A 11 2.78 -1.36 4.13
CA GLN A 11 3.46 -1.33 5.44
C GLN A 11 3.29 -2.63 6.28
N PRO A 12 3.85 -3.78 5.90
CA PRO A 12 4.59 -4.08 4.67
C PRO A 12 3.65 -4.46 3.51
N LEU A 13 4.21 -4.87 2.37
CA LEU A 13 3.46 -5.46 1.27
C LEU A 13 3.07 -6.90 1.62
N HIS A 14 1.76 -7.15 1.73
CA HIS A 14 1.18 -8.47 1.98
C HIS A 14 0.50 -9.12 0.77
N ARG A 15 0.13 -10.41 0.88
CA ARG A 15 -0.41 -11.23 -0.23
C ARG A 15 -1.65 -10.65 -0.90
N GLN A 16 -2.58 -10.07 -0.15
CA GLN A 16 -3.78 -9.44 -0.74
C GLN A 16 -3.49 -8.20 -1.61
N HIS A 17 -2.32 -7.55 -1.46
CA HIS A 17 -1.92 -6.53 -2.43
C HIS A 17 -1.52 -7.16 -3.77
N VAL A 18 -0.86 -8.33 -3.72
CA VAL A 18 -0.42 -9.06 -4.92
C VAL A 18 -1.62 -9.56 -5.72
N GLU A 19 -2.67 -10.04 -5.06
CA GLU A 19 -3.95 -10.36 -5.71
C GLU A 19 -4.52 -9.17 -6.48
N LEU A 20 -4.39 -7.95 -5.93
CA LEU A 20 -4.88 -6.74 -6.57
C LEU A 20 -4.00 -6.33 -7.76
N PHE A 21 -2.67 -6.56 -7.69
CA PHE A 21 -1.75 -6.38 -8.81
C PHE A 21 -2.06 -7.35 -9.95
N GLU A 22 -2.31 -8.61 -9.63
CA GLU A 22 -2.71 -9.63 -10.61
C GLU A 22 -4.01 -9.22 -11.31
N ARG A 23 -5.02 -8.79 -10.55
CA ARG A 23 -6.27 -8.33 -11.13
C ARG A 23 -6.09 -7.11 -12.04
N ALA A 24 -5.22 -6.17 -11.67
CA ALA A 24 -4.89 -5.03 -12.52
C ALA A 24 -4.23 -5.47 -13.84
N LEU A 25 -3.31 -6.44 -13.81
CA LEU A 25 -2.61 -6.97 -14.99
C LEU A 25 -3.48 -7.89 -15.88
N GLN A 26 -4.58 -8.42 -15.36
CA GLN A 26 -5.63 -9.09 -16.17
C GLN A 26 -6.46 -8.06 -16.97
N GLU A 27 -6.58 -6.84 -16.45
CA GLU A 27 -7.40 -5.81 -17.06
C GLU A 27 -6.59 -4.81 -17.88
N ALA A 28 -5.27 -4.76 -17.74
CA ALA A 28 -4.40 -3.77 -18.37
C ALA A 28 -3.06 -4.35 -18.85
N GLU A 29 -2.43 -3.68 -19.80
CA GLU A 29 -1.12 -4.06 -20.33
C GLU A 29 0.00 -3.78 -19.33
N GLN A 30 -0.08 -2.62 -18.66
CA GLN A 30 0.91 -2.12 -17.71
C GLN A 30 0.26 -1.75 -16.37
N LEU A 31 0.96 -2.07 -15.28
CA LEU A 31 0.58 -1.78 -13.89
C LEU A 31 1.38 -0.59 -13.36
N ILE A 32 0.70 0.36 -12.73
CA ILE A 32 1.33 1.38 -11.90
C ILE A 32 1.10 1.00 -10.44
N VAL A 33 2.17 0.76 -9.69
CA VAL A 33 2.11 0.57 -8.24
C VAL A 33 2.41 1.90 -7.56
N ALA A 34 1.35 2.53 -7.07
CA ALA A 34 1.38 3.86 -6.48
C ALA A 34 1.54 3.77 -4.95
N ILE A 35 2.74 4.07 -4.44
CA ILE A 35 3.03 3.99 -3.00
C ILE A 35 2.55 5.27 -2.32
N THR A 36 1.52 5.14 -1.50
CA THR A 36 0.95 6.28 -0.77
C THR A 36 1.76 6.63 0.47
N ASN A 37 1.58 7.84 0.97
CA ASN A 37 2.36 8.39 2.08
C ASN A 37 3.89 8.28 1.81
N PRO A 38 4.39 8.77 0.64
CA PRO A 38 5.78 8.55 0.24
C PRO A 38 6.78 9.30 1.14
N ASP A 39 6.48 10.54 1.51
CA ASP A 39 7.31 11.36 2.39
C ASP A 39 6.82 11.28 3.84
N GLN A 40 7.62 10.67 4.72
CA GLN A 40 7.27 10.56 6.14
C GLN A 40 7.35 11.89 6.89
N GLY A 41 8.15 12.86 6.41
CA GLY A 41 8.25 14.20 6.99
C GLY A 41 6.99 15.03 6.75
N ALA A 42 6.40 14.94 5.57
CA ALA A 42 5.13 15.61 5.23
C ALA A 42 3.93 15.02 5.99
N LEU A 43 3.93 13.72 6.31
CA LEU A 43 2.89 13.08 7.13
C LEU A 43 2.83 13.67 8.55
N TYR A 44 3.96 14.12 9.09
CA TYR A 44 4.05 14.68 10.45
C TYR A 44 3.40 16.06 10.56
N GLN A 45 3.27 16.80 9.45
CA GLN A 45 2.69 18.14 9.42
C GLN A 45 1.17 18.14 9.18
N SER A 46 0.63 17.06 8.63
CA SER A 46 -0.81 16.89 8.39
C SER A 46 -1.52 16.37 9.65
N THR A 47 -2.14 17.28 10.41
CA THR A 47 -3.00 16.95 11.57
C THR A 47 -4.36 16.35 11.20
N ALA A 48 -4.64 16.13 9.91
CA ALA A 48 -5.97 15.81 9.40
C ALA A 48 -6.37 14.32 9.40
N SER A 49 -5.52 13.37 9.82
CA SER A 49 -5.98 11.97 10.03
C SER A 49 -5.38 11.28 11.25
N THR A 50 -6.27 10.81 12.11
CA THR A 50 -6.04 10.44 13.52
C THR A 50 -5.24 9.15 13.78
N HIS A 51 -4.95 8.31 12.78
CA HIS A 51 -4.15 7.09 13.02
C HIS A 51 -3.15 6.73 11.90
N ARG A 52 -3.49 6.89 10.62
CA ARG A 52 -2.64 6.39 9.51
C ARG A 52 -1.41 7.22 9.17
N HIS A 53 -1.21 8.38 9.78
CA HIS A 53 0.01 9.21 9.63
C HIS A 53 1.00 9.00 10.78
N ARG A 54 0.64 8.20 11.78
CA ARG A 54 1.51 7.99 12.94
C ARG A 54 2.73 7.16 12.53
N PRO A 55 3.91 7.41 13.13
CA PRO A 55 5.13 6.64 12.83
C PRO A 55 4.92 5.12 12.93
N GLN A 56 4.13 4.63 13.90
CA GLN A 56 3.92 3.19 14.12
C GLN A 56 3.10 2.52 13.02
N ASP A 57 2.38 3.32 12.25
CA ASP A 57 1.55 2.90 11.13
C ASP A 57 2.28 3.00 9.79
N ASN A 58 3.47 3.61 9.78
CA ASN A 58 4.33 3.76 8.61
C ASN A 58 5.82 3.52 8.94
N PRO A 59 6.20 2.39 9.54
CA PRO A 59 7.60 2.16 9.93
C PRO A 59 8.57 2.13 8.74
N PHE A 60 8.15 1.58 7.60
CA PHE A 60 9.00 1.45 6.43
C PHE A 60 8.99 2.72 5.57
N THR A 61 10.16 3.16 5.14
CA THR A 61 10.35 4.31 4.25
C THR A 61 9.77 4.04 2.85
N TYR A 62 9.64 5.07 2.00
CA TYR A 62 9.28 4.84 0.59
C TYR A 62 10.26 3.90 -0.11
N PHE A 63 11.57 4.09 0.12
CA PHE A 63 12.61 3.24 -0.45
C PHE A 63 12.39 1.77 -0.10
N GLU A 64 12.26 1.44 1.19
CA GLU A 64 12.06 0.06 1.66
C GLU A 64 10.79 -0.56 1.08
N ARG A 65 9.70 0.21 0.99
CA ARG A 65 8.44 -0.25 0.39
C ARG A 65 8.52 -0.47 -1.11
N SER A 66 9.23 0.40 -1.83
CA SER A 66 9.49 0.22 -3.26
C SER A 66 10.31 -1.05 -3.51
N ARG A 67 11.20 -1.42 -2.58
CA ARG A 67 11.96 -2.67 -2.64
C ARG A 67 11.08 -3.89 -2.40
N PHE A 68 10.11 -3.82 -1.49
CA PHE A 68 9.10 -4.89 -1.35
C PHE A 68 8.32 -5.09 -2.64
N VAL A 69 7.82 -4.00 -3.24
CA VAL A 69 7.08 -4.04 -4.51
C VAL A 69 7.96 -4.63 -5.62
N ALA A 70 9.18 -4.11 -5.81
CA ALA A 70 10.10 -4.57 -6.85
C ALA A 70 10.50 -6.04 -6.69
N ALA A 71 10.61 -6.54 -5.46
CA ALA A 71 10.90 -7.94 -5.18
C ALA A 71 9.76 -8.85 -5.68
N VAL A 72 8.51 -8.50 -5.34
CA VAL A 72 7.32 -9.23 -5.80
C VAL A 72 7.17 -9.16 -7.31
N LEU A 73 7.31 -7.98 -7.91
CA LEU A 73 7.19 -7.82 -9.36
C LEU A 73 8.23 -8.66 -10.10
N ARG A 74 9.45 -8.77 -9.57
CA ARG A 74 10.50 -9.62 -10.13
C ARG A 74 10.18 -11.11 -9.98
N GLU A 75 9.79 -11.55 -8.77
CA GLU A 75 9.39 -12.93 -8.49
C GLU A 75 8.27 -13.40 -9.42
N ARG A 76 7.31 -12.52 -9.71
CA ARG A 76 6.16 -12.81 -10.58
C ARG A 76 6.43 -12.63 -12.08
N GLY A 77 7.62 -12.15 -12.47
CA GLY A 77 7.93 -11.83 -13.87
C GLY A 77 7.17 -10.62 -14.43
N TRP A 78 6.70 -9.72 -13.58
CA TRP A 78 5.90 -8.54 -13.94
C TRP A 78 6.71 -7.24 -13.99
N LEU A 79 8.02 -7.27 -13.72
CA LEU A 79 8.83 -6.06 -13.58
C LEU A 79 8.82 -5.18 -14.84
N GLU A 80 8.90 -5.76 -16.04
CA GLU A 80 8.83 -5.05 -17.33
C GLU A 80 7.42 -4.54 -17.67
N ARG A 81 6.41 -5.00 -16.93
CA ARG A 81 5.00 -4.61 -17.07
C ARG A 81 4.55 -3.68 -15.95
N ALA A 82 5.48 -3.13 -15.17
CA ALA A 82 5.13 -2.36 -13.99
C ALA A 82 6.03 -1.15 -13.77
N THR A 83 5.43 -0.07 -13.27
CA THR A 83 6.14 1.14 -12.81
C THR A 83 5.79 1.40 -11.34
N ILE A 84 6.78 1.73 -10.52
CA ILE A 84 6.59 2.07 -9.10
C ILE A 84 6.73 3.58 -8.95
N VAL A 85 5.72 4.23 -8.38
CA VAL A 85 5.69 5.70 -8.25
C VAL A 85 5.28 6.13 -6.84
N PRO A 86 5.70 7.33 -6.37
CA PRO A 86 5.10 7.96 -5.20
C PRO A 86 3.67 8.43 -5.51
N PHE A 87 2.80 8.43 -4.50
CA PHE A 87 1.42 8.88 -4.66
C PHE A 87 0.85 9.46 -3.37
N ASP A 88 1.21 10.70 -3.06
CA ASP A 88 0.75 11.35 -1.84
C ASP A 88 -0.74 11.71 -1.92
N LEU A 89 -1.57 11.06 -1.08
CA LEU A 89 -3.00 11.31 -1.07
C LEU A 89 -3.36 12.74 -0.63
N GLY A 90 -2.47 13.43 0.08
CA GLY A 90 -2.65 14.82 0.50
C GLY A 90 -2.33 15.85 -0.60
N ALA A 91 -1.80 15.41 -1.74
CA ALA A 91 -1.32 16.31 -2.79
C ALA A 91 -1.92 15.98 -4.18
N PRO A 92 -3.26 16.01 -4.33
CA PRO A 92 -3.95 15.58 -5.54
C PRO A 92 -3.56 16.35 -6.81
N ALA A 93 -3.11 17.60 -6.67
CA ALA A 93 -2.63 18.41 -7.78
C ALA A 93 -1.45 17.78 -8.56
N TYR A 94 -0.68 16.87 -7.93
CA TYR A 94 0.48 16.22 -8.54
C TYR A 94 0.20 14.79 -9.03
N TRP A 95 -0.99 14.24 -8.79
CA TRP A 95 -1.29 12.85 -9.10
C TRP A 95 -1.11 12.51 -10.58
N ALA A 96 -1.58 13.38 -11.48
CA ALA A 96 -1.49 13.18 -12.92
C ALA A 96 -0.04 13.12 -13.44
N SER A 97 0.92 13.68 -12.71
CA SER A 97 2.35 13.62 -13.04
C SER A 97 2.95 12.22 -12.82
N TYR A 98 2.37 11.43 -11.92
CA TYR A 98 2.84 10.08 -11.58
C TYR A 98 1.93 8.98 -12.12
N VAL A 99 0.62 9.24 -12.15
CA VAL A 99 -0.42 8.31 -12.57
C VAL A 99 -1.33 9.03 -13.56
N PRO A 100 -1.22 8.76 -14.87
CA PRO A 100 -2.07 9.40 -15.88
C PRO A 100 -3.56 9.14 -15.60
N LEU A 101 -4.43 10.12 -15.88
CA LEU A 101 -5.89 10.00 -15.68
C LEU A 101 -6.54 8.84 -16.45
N THR A 102 -5.87 8.35 -17.49
CA THR A 102 -6.29 7.17 -18.27
C THR A 102 -6.07 5.84 -17.54
N ALA A 103 -5.34 5.83 -16.41
CA ALA A 103 -5.13 4.63 -15.61
C ALA A 103 -6.38 4.28 -14.80
N LEU A 104 -6.87 3.04 -14.96
CA LEU A 104 -7.95 2.50 -14.15
C LEU A 104 -7.45 2.26 -12.73
N GLN A 105 -8.03 2.94 -11.74
CA GLN A 105 -7.69 2.74 -10.33
C GLN A 105 -8.42 1.51 -9.80
N LEU A 106 -7.69 0.51 -9.31
CA LEU A 106 -8.28 -0.62 -8.59
C LEU A 106 -8.15 -0.36 -7.09
N VAL A 107 -9.29 -0.34 -6.40
CA VAL A 107 -9.35 -0.15 -4.95
C VAL A 107 -10.14 -1.28 -4.32
N ARG A 108 -9.48 -2.03 -3.43
CA ARG A 108 -10.18 -3.00 -2.58
C ARG A 108 -10.75 -2.28 -1.36
N VAL A 109 -12.05 -2.45 -1.12
CA VAL A 109 -12.82 -1.71 -0.10
C VAL A 109 -13.18 -2.65 1.05
N TYR A 110 -12.68 -2.34 2.25
CA TYR A 110 -13.02 -3.06 3.48
C TYR A 110 -13.72 -2.18 4.53
N SER A 111 -13.66 -0.86 4.37
CA SER A 111 -14.13 0.11 5.37
C SER A 111 -14.43 1.47 4.73
N PRO A 112 -15.11 2.37 5.47
CA PRO A 112 -15.41 3.73 4.99
C PRO A 112 -14.20 4.55 4.54
N TRP A 113 -12.99 4.23 5.01
CA TRP A 113 -11.79 4.92 4.54
C TRP A 113 -11.42 4.53 3.12
N GLU A 114 -11.54 3.24 2.75
CA GLU A 114 -11.28 2.83 1.37
C GLU A 114 -12.36 3.39 0.43
N GLU A 115 -13.60 3.55 0.92
CA GLU A 115 -14.67 4.26 0.21
C GLU A 115 -14.33 5.73 0.01
N ALA A 116 -13.90 6.45 1.05
CA ALA A 116 -13.45 7.84 0.92
C ALA A 116 -12.30 8.00 -0.08
N LYS A 117 -11.38 7.02 -0.16
CA LYS A 117 -10.32 7.00 -1.18
C LYS A 117 -10.91 6.83 -2.59
N VAL A 118 -11.92 5.98 -2.77
CA VAL A 118 -12.63 5.82 -4.06
C VAL A 118 -13.22 7.15 -4.49
N ASP A 119 -13.91 7.86 -3.59
CA ASP A 119 -14.53 9.14 -3.89
C ASP A 119 -13.49 10.21 -4.22
N LEU A 120 -12.40 10.27 -3.46
CA LEU A 120 -11.29 11.19 -3.72
C LEU A 120 -10.69 10.98 -5.12
N LEU A 121 -10.47 9.72 -5.53
CA LEU A 121 -9.96 9.38 -6.86
C LEU A 121 -10.95 9.73 -7.97
N LYS A 122 -12.24 9.45 -7.78
CA LYS A 122 -13.30 9.83 -8.74
C LYS A 122 -13.39 11.34 -8.91
N ASN A 123 -13.34 12.09 -7.80
CA ASN A 123 -13.38 13.55 -7.81
C ASN A 123 -12.16 14.17 -8.51
N ALA A 124 -11.02 13.47 -8.51
CA ALA A 124 -9.83 13.85 -9.26
C ALA A 124 -9.87 13.44 -10.75
N GLY A 125 -10.97 12.83 -11.22
CA GLY A 125 -11.18 12.49 -12.64
C GLY A 125 -10.71 11.09 -13.05
N TYR A 126 -10.31 10.23 -12.12
CA TYR A 126 -9.95 8.85 -12.45
C TYR A 126 -11.17 7.95 -12.62
N ALA A 127 -11.09 7.01 -13.55
CA ALA A 127 -11.94 5.83 -13.53
C ALA A 127 -11.53 4.93 -12.35
N VAL A 128 -12.49 4.50 -11.54
CA VAL A 128 -12.22 3.67 -10.35
C VAL A 128 -13.05 2.39 -10.38
N ARG A 129 -12.38 1.25 -10.17
CA ARG A 129 -12.96 -0.06 -9.93
C ARG A 129 -12.85 -0.39 -8.45
N ALA A 130 -13.96 -0.22 -7.74
CA ALA A 130 -14.09 -0.65 -6.36
C ALA A 130 -14.38 -2.15 -6.31
N LEU A 131 -13.54 -2.91 -5.62
CA LEU A 131 -13.70 -4.34 -5.40
C LEU A 131 -14.07 -4.54 -3.92
N ALA A 132 -15.16 -5.24 -3.66
CA ALA A 132 -15.51 -5.61 -2.30
C ALA A 132 -14.38 -6.46 -1.68
N GLY A 133 -13.93 -6.06 -0.50
CA GLY A 133 -13.02 -6.86 0.31
C GLY A 133 -13.79 -7.92 1.07
N ASP A 134 -13.14 -9.07 1.29
CA ASP A 134 -13.66 -10.09 2.19
C ASP A 134 -13.10 -9.87 3.60
N ALA A 135 -13.96 -9.43 4.52
CA ALA A 135 -13.57 -9.15 5.90
C ALA A 135 -13.07 -10.40 6.64
N ALA A 136 -13.58 -11.60 6.30
CA ALA A 136 -13.21 -12.85 6.98
C ALA A 136 -11.77 -13.27 6.69
N HIS A 137 -11.27 -12.94 5.48
CA HIS A 137 -9.92 -13.30 5.02
C HIS A 137 -9.01 -12.08 4.89
N ARG A 138 -9.32 -10.96 5.57
CA ARG A 138 -8.55 -9.73 5.44
C ARG A 138 -7.15 -9.88 6.05
N VAL A 139 -6.13 -9.78 5.21
CA VAL A 139 -4.74 -9.59 5.63
C VAL A 139 -4.51 -8.10 5.88
N ASN A 140 -4.02 -7.76 7.06
CA ASN A 140 -3.84 -6.37 7.49
C ASN A 140 -2.38 -6.13 7.89
N GLY A 141 -1.74 -5.13 7.27
CA GLY A 141 -0.38 -4.72 7.64
C GLY A 141 -0.23 -4.36 9.13
N GLY A 142 -1.28 -3.85 9.79
CA GLY A 142 -1.28 -3.63 11.24
C GLY A 142 -1.06 -4.91 12.05
N THR A 143 -1.79 -5.98 11.72
CA THR A 143 -1.64 -7.31 12.34
C THR A 143 -0.23 -7.85 12.10
N ILE A 144 0.27 -7.76 10.87
CA ILE A 144 1.65 -8.16 10.52
C ILE A 144 2.67 -7.40 11.39
N ARG A 145 2.52 -6.07 11.53
CA ARG A 145 3.42 -5.28 12.40
C ARG A 145 3.31 -5.68 13.87
N THR A 146 2.12 -6.03 14.36
CA THR A 146 1.95 -6.55 15.73
C THR A 146 2.66 -7.88 15.92
N LEU A 147 2.53 -8.82 14.98
CA LEU A 147 3.23 -10.10 15.01
C LEU A 147 4.76 -9.92 14.98
N ILE A 148 5.28 -9.03 14.13
CA ILE A 148 6.71 -8.70 14.10
C ILE A 148 7.20 -8.22 15.48
N ARG A 149 6.44 -7.35 16.17
CA ARG A 149 6.81 -6.86 17.52
C ARG A 149 6.78 -7.95 18.57
N ALA A 150 5.80 -8.86 18.48
CA ALA A 150 5.65 -9.98 19.40
C ALA A 150 6.62 -11.13 19.10
N GLY A 151 7.41 -11.08 18.03
CA GLY A 151 8.20 -12.21 17.55
C GLY A 151 7.34 -13.39 17.08
N GLY A 152 6.10 -13.13 16.69
CA GLY A 152 5.14 -14.12 16.19
C GLY A 152 5.35 -14.49 14.71
N ASP A 153 4.45 -15.32 14.19
CA ASP A 153 4.49 -15.85 12.82
C ASP A 153 3.78 -14.93 11.83
N TRP A 154 4.53 -14.09 11.11
CA TRP A 154 3.99 -13.10 10.17
C TRP A 154 4.35 -13.41 8.71
N GLU A 155 5.34 -14.26 8.50
CA GLU A 155 5.82 -14.67 7.18
C GLU A 155 4.70 -15.22 6.26
N PRO A 156 3.72 -16.01 6.73
CA PRO A 156 2.64 -16.51 5.87
C PRO A 156 1.75 -15.43 5.25
N ASP A 157 1.69 -14.23 5.84
CA ASP A 157 0.86 -13.12 5.37
C ASP A 157 1.50 -12.30 4.25
N VAL A 158 2.82 -12.45 4.04
CA VAL A 158 3.56 -11.72 3.00
C VAL A 158 4.00 -12.65 1.86
N PRO A 159 4.33 -12.11 0.68
CA PRO A 159 4.98 -12.90 -0.37
C PRO A 159 6.39 -13.32 0.06
N ASP A 160 6.84 -14.47 -0.42
CA ASP A 160 8.12 -15.06 -0.02
C ASP A 160 9.31 -14.12 -0.32
N ALA A 161 9.29 -13.44 -1.47
CA ALA A 161 10.27 -12.41 -1.82
C ALA A 161 10.33 -11.21 -0.86
N VAL A 162 9.29 -10.96 -0.05
CA VAL A 162 9.23 -9.85 0.92
C VAL A 162 9.80 -10.24 2.28
N VAL A 163 9.76 -11.53 2.64
CA VAL A 163 10.24 -12.05 3.93
C VAL A 163 11.68 -11.62 4.26
N PRO A 164 12.71 -11.82 3.40
CA PRO A 164 14.07 -11.44 3.74
C PRO A 164 14.24 -9.93 3.92
N LEU A 165 13.48 -9.12 3.18
CA LEU A 165 13.53 -7.66 3.27
C LEU A 165 12.89 -7.15 4.57
N VAL A 166 11.73 -7.72 4.95
CA VAL A 166 11.10 -7.39 6.23
C VAL A 166 12.00 -7.81 7.39
N ARG A 167 12.65 -8.98 7.33
CA ARG A 167 13.63 -9.40 8.34
C ARG A 167 14.81 -8.42 8.45
N ALA A 168 15.35 -7.97 7.32
CA ALA A 168 16.45 -7.00 7.27
C ALA A 168 16.08 -5.64 7.87
N TRP A 169 14.82 -5.20 7.72
CA TRP A 169 14.35 -3.89 8.18
C TRP A 169 13.41 -3.94 9.37
N ARG A 170 13.27 -5.09 10.04
CA ARG A 170 12.31 -5.27 11.16
C ARG A 170 12.52 -4.27 12.28
N GLN A 171 13.75 -3.78 12.47
CA GLN A 171 14.07 -2.78 13.48
C GLN A 171 13.22 -1.50 13.32
N ARG A 172 12.83 -1.14 12.09
CA ARG A 172 11.87 -0.04 11.81
C ARG A 172 10.54 -0.23 12.53
N VAL A 173 10.09 -1.48 12.69
CA VAL A 173 8.82 -1.80 13.37
C VAL A 173 9.00 -1.81 14.89
N LEU A 174 10.18 -2.24 15.36
CA LEU A 174 10.53 -2.36 16.77
C LEU A 174 10.85 -1.00 17.43
N ASP A 175 11.48 -0.09 16.68
CA ASP A 175 11.87 1.23 17.18
C ASP A 175 10.69 2.15 17.44
N VAL A 176 9.52 1.84 16.88
CA VAL A 176 8.34 2.70 17.04
C VAL A 176 7.45 2.20 18.17
N VAL A 177 7.36 3.01 19.22
CA VAL A 177 6.46 2.79 20.36
C VAL A 177 5.01 2.78 19.85
N PRO A 178 4.25 1.69 20.06
CA PRO A 178 2.83 1.68 19.74
C PRO A 178 2.11 2.73 20.61
N ALA A 179 1.18 3.48 20.02
CA ALA A 179 0.21 4.19 20.86
C ALA A 179 -0.55 3.16 21.71
N PRO A 180 -0.88 3.47 22.98
CA PRO A 180 -1.73 2.59 23.77
C PRO A 180 -3.00 2.25 22.99
N GLU A 181 -3.41 0.98 23.02
CA GLU A 181 -4.67 0.55 22.41
C GLU A 181 -5.79 1.43 22.96
N GLN A 182 -6.42 2.23 22.09
CA GLN A 182 -7.72 2.78 22.41
C GLN A 182 -8.68 1.61 22.32
N SER A 183 -9.12 1.14 23.49
CA SER A 183 -10.17 0.15 23.65
C SER A 183 -11.32 0.45 22.69
N ARG A 184 -11.73 -0.55 21.91
CA ARG A 184 -12.90 -0.51 21.04
C ARG A 184 -14.17 -0.29 21.83
#